data_AF-A0AA88IAZ9-F1
#
_entry.id   AF-A0AA88IAZ9-F1
#
_cell.length_a   1.000
_cell.length_b   1.000
_cell.length_c   1.000
_cell.angle_alpha   90.00
_cell.angle_beta   90.00
_cell.angle_gamma   90.00
#
_symmetry.space_group_name_H-M   'P 1'
#
loop_
_entity.id
_entity.type
_entity.pdbx_description
1 polymer ?
#
loop_
_entity_poly.entity_id
_entity_poly.type
_entity_poly.pdbx_seq_one_letter_code
_entity_poly.pdbx_strand_id
1 'polypeptide(L)'
;MFWCDFINFFVVIFGFSAFAAQAGDGGVMAYLEESRVPLPFLIMLILQFFLILTDRALYLRKNLLGKLIFQFFLIFGVHSWMFFVLPYVTEREFSAVTPPKMWYFLKCVNLLLAAKQIRSGYPTRILGNCFTKRYGIANNYSFKAFMLVPFLFELRTLMDWVFTATTMSMSEWFKLEVIFGNIFELKCERTKEERYPHKSGEPRRQGLKYLLGGSRLLGIVAIIWFPLVLFALGNTVGMPNPPLQVEVTLKIESYEPFFRSLGTKFSTMR
;
A
#
# COMPACT_ATOMS: atom_id res chain seq x y z
N MET A 1 4.72 6.74 -15.57
CA MET A 1 5.66 6.98 -14.46
C MET A 1 4.96 6.74 -13.14
N PHE A 2 4.24 7.71 -12.54
CA PHE A 2 3.56 7.50 -11.24
C PHE A 2 2.75 6.20 -11.12
N TRP A 3 1.87 5.89 -12.09
CA TRP A 3 1.11 4.62 -12.08
C TRP A 3 1.97 3.37 -12.11
N CYS A 4 3.09 3.40 -12.83
CA CYS A 4 4.03 2.27 -12.87
C CYS A 4 4.67 2.07 -11.50
N ASP A 5 5.07 3.16 -10.83
CA ASP A 5 5.63 3.09 -9.48
C ASP A 5 4.59 2.68 -8.43
N PHE A 6 3.33 3.12 -8.60
CA PHE A 6 2.23 2.73 -7.73
C PHE A 6 1.91 1.24 -7.85
N ILE A 7 1.75 0.71 -9.07
CA ILE A 7 1.55 -0.73 -9.28
C ILE A 7 2.76 -1.51 -8.75
N ASN A 8 3.97 -1.01 -9.02
CA ASN A 8 5.18 -1.63 -8.53
C ASN A 8 5.24 -1.67 -6.99
N PHE A 9 4.74 -0.65 -6.30
CA PHE A 9 4.61 -0.65 -4.83
C PHE A 9 3.70 -1.77 -4.33
N PHE A 10 2.57 -2.02 -5.00
CA PHE A 10 1.72 -3.18 -4.71
C PHE A 10 2.41 -4.51 -5.00
N VAL A 11 3.20 -4.61 -6.08
CA VAL A 11 3.97 -5.83 -6.38
C VAL A 11 4.97 -6.14 -5.25
N VAL A 12 5.59 -5.12 -4.65
CA VAL A 12 6.44 -5.32 -3.48
C VAL A 12 5.62 -5.84 -2.30
N ILE A 13 4.53 -5.14 -1.93
CA ILE A 13 3.68 -5.53 -0.79
C ILE A 13 3.15 -6.96 -0.90
N PHE A 14 2.57 -7.33 -2.04
CA PHE A 14 2.04 -8.68 -2.24
C PHE A 14 3.13 -9.72 -2.49
N GLY A 15 4.27 -9.31 -3.03
CA GLY A 15 5.43 -10.15 -3.29
C GLY A 15 6.38 -10.32 -2.11
N PHE A 16 5.98 -9.91 -0.91
CA PHE A 16 6.81 -9.88 0.29
C PHE A 16 7.61 -11.16 0.54
N SER A 17 6.98 -12.33 0.41
CA SER A 17 7.63 -13.64 0.61
C SER A 17 8.75 -13.91 -0.38
N ALA A 18 8.72 -13.30 -1.56
CA ALA A 18 9.74 -13.44 -2.59
C ALA A 18 10.92 -12.47 -2.43
N PHE A 19 10.76 -11.40 -1.65
CA PHE A 19 11.81 -10.41 -1.37
C PHE A 19 12.49 -10.62 0.00
N ALA A 20 11.97 -11.54 0.82
CA ALA A 20 12.51 -11.90 2.12
C ALA A 20 13.42 -13.14 2.02
N ALA A 21 14.49 -13.17 2.83
CA ALA A 21 15.35 -14.34 2.96
C ALA A 21 14.59 -15.49 3.65
N GLN A 22 14.62 -16.68 3.04
CA GLN A 22 14.30 -18.02 3.57
C GLN A 22 13.37 -18.13 4.80
N ALA A 23 12.27 -17.37 4.91
CA ALA A 23 11.16 -17.83 5.73
C ALA A 23 10.27 -18.70 4.84
N GLY A 24 9.88 -19.85 5.38
CA GLY A 24 9.14 -20.89 4.67
C GLY A 24 7.89 -20.36 4.00
N ASP A 25 7.32 -21.21 3.15
CA ASP A 25 6.12 -21.00 2.31
C ASP A 25 4.84 -20.57 3.06
N GLY A 26 4.93 -20.26 4.36
CA GLY A 26 3.90 -19.57 5.10
C GLY A 26 3.80 -18.12 4.61
N GLY A 27 2.73 -17.81 3.90
CA GLY A 27 2.44 -16.46 3.41
C GLY A 27 2.35 -15.41 4.52
N VAL A 28 1.71 -14.28 4.23
CA VAL A 28 1.57 -13.12 5.15
C VAL A 28 1.14 -13.50 6.58
N MET A 29 0.40 -14.61 6.76
CA MET A 29 -0.05 -15.11 8.05
C MET A 29 1.08 -15.63 8.96
N ALA A 30 2.08 -16.34 8.44
CA ALA A 30 3.18 -16.86 9.26
C ALA A 30 4.06 -15.73 9.81
N TYR A 31 4.21 -14.64 9.05
CA TYR A 31 4.93 -13.45 9.48
C TYR A 31 4.12 -12.55 10.43
N LEU A 32 2.79 -12.56 10.33
CA LEU A 32 1.92 -11.93 11.33
C LEU A 32 2.01 -12.67 12.68
N GLU A 33 2.12 -14.00 12.65
CA GLU A 33 2.36 -14.81 13.85
C GLU A 33 3.75 -14.57 14.45
N GLU A 34 4.80 -14.43 13.62
CA GLU A 34 6.17 -14.23 14.11
C GLU A 34 6.54 -12.75 14.37
N SER A 35 5.69 -11.79 14.00
CA SER A 35 5.88 -10.33 14.18
C SER A 35 7.23 -9.78 13.68
N ARG A 36 7.89 -10.48 12.74
CA ARG A 36 9.19 -10.09 12.18
C ARG A 36 8.99 -9.59 10.76
N VAL A 37 9.03 -8.28 10.56
CA VAL A 37 9.13 -7.69 9.22
C VAL A 37 10.60 -7.76 8.77
N PRO A 38 10.95 -8.49 7.69
CA PRO A 38 12.28 -8.52 7.10
C PRO A 38 12.80 -7.13 6.78
N LEU A 39 13.98 -6.81 7.33
CA LEU A 39 14.65 -5.53 7.13
C LEU A 39 14.90 -5.18 5.64
N PRO A 40 15.33 -6.11 4.76
CA PRO A 40 15.57 -5.79 3.35
C PRO A 40 14.32 -5.32 2.62
N PHE A 41 13.18 -5.92 2.94
CA PHE A 41 11.87 -5.53 2.41
C PHE A 41 11.47 -4.12 2.87
N LEU A 42 11.66 -3.83 4.16
CA LEU A 42 11.37 -2.50 4.71
C LEU A 42 12.23 -1.41 4.05
N ILE A 43 13.54 -1.66 3.93
CA ILE A 43 14.47 -0.74 3.26
C ILE A 43 14.04 -0.49 1.82
N MET A 44 13.64 -1.54 1.10
CA MET A 44 13.15 -1.45 -0.28
C MET A 44 11.90 -0.57 -0.39
N LEU A 45 10.91 -0.75 0.50
CA LEU A 45 9.70 0.07 0.52
C LEU A 45 9.99 1.54 0.81
N ILE A 46 10.83 1.82 1.82
CA ILE A 46 11.22 3.18 2.22
C ILE A 46 11.95 3.86 1.05
N LEU A 47 12.93 3.18 0.47
CA LEU A 47 13.71 3.71 -0.66
C LEU A 47 12.81 3.95 -1.88
N GLN A 48 11.90 3.03 -2.19
CA GLN A 48 10.93 3.21 -3.27
C GLN A 48 10.01 4.41 -3.04
N PHE A 49 9.52 4.61 -1.82
CA PHE A 49 8.71 5.76 -1.47
C PHE A 49 9.48 7.08 -1.68
N PHE A 50 10.72 7.18 -1.19
CA PHE A 50 11.56 8.36 -1.41
C PHE A 50 11.89 8.62 -2.88
N LEU A 51 12.11 7.57 -3.68
CA LEU A 51 12.32 7.72 -5.12
C LEU A 51 11.10 8.32 -5.81
N ILE A 52 9.88 7.90 -5.44
CA ILE A 52 8.63 8.46 -5.99
C ILE A 52 8.50 9.94 -5.61
N LEU A 53 8.78 10.31 -4.35
CA LEU A 53 8.73 11.70 -3.89
C LEU A 53 9.75 12.57 -4.65
N THR A 54 10.97 12.07 -4.81
CA THR A 54 12.06 12.78 -5.51
C THR A 54 11.73 12.96 -7.00
N ASP A 55 11.20 11.92 -7.64
CA ASP A 55 10.76 11.97 -9.04
C ASP A 55 9.72 13.07 -9.27
N ARG A 56 8.77 13.17 -8.35
CA ARG A 56 7.72 14.19 -8.36
C ARG A 56 8.24 15.58 -8.04
N ALA A 57 9.17 15.73 -7.10
CA ALA A 57 9.81 17.00 -6.78
C ALA A 57 10.56 17.56 -8.00
N LEU A 58 11.32 16.71 -8.71
CA LEU A 58 12.02 17.08 -9.94
C LEU A 58 11.04 17.48 -11.06
N TYR A 59 9.91 16.77 -11.17
CA TYR A 59 8.84 17.11 -12.10
C TYR A 59 8.22 18.49 -11.82
N LEU A 60 7.91 18.80 -10.55
CA LEU A 60 7.33 20.08 -10.15
C LEU A 60 8.29 21.26 -10.37
N ARG A 61 9.58 21.06 -10.08
CA ARG A 61 10.63 22.08 -10.29
C ARG A 61 11.01 22.28 -11.77
N LYS A 62 10.49 21.45 -12.68
CA LYS A 62 10.81 21.45 -14.12
C LYS A 62 12.32 21.37 -14.42
N ASN A 63 13.11 20.80 -13.51
CA ASN A 63 14.56 20.72 -13.65
C ASN A 63 14.95 19.50 -14.49
N LEU A 64 15.13 19.70 -15.80
CA LEU A 64 15.48 18.62 -16.73
C LEU A 64 16.87 18.02 -16.44
N LEU A 65 17.84 18.86 -16.08
CA LEU A 65 19.20 18.41 -15.76
C LEU A 65 19.20 17.53 -14.51
N GLY A 66 18.49 17.96 -13.45
CA GLY A 66 18.31 17.15 -12.25
C GLY A 66 17.62 15.82 -12.54
N LYS A 67 16.62 15.80 -13.41
CA LYS A 67 15.95 14.56 -13.86
C LYS A 67 16.89 13.63 -14.61
N LEU A 68 17.78 14.17 -15.46
CA LEU A 68 18.76 13.37 -16.20
C LEU A 68 19.77 12.71 -15.25
N ILE A 69 20.33 13.46 -14.30
CA ILE A 69 21.25 12.94 -13.29
C ILE A 69 20.55 11.86 -12.45
N PHE A 70 19.33 12.14 -11.99
CA PHE A 70 18.53 11.19 -11.23
C PHE A 70 18.25 9.91 -12.00
N GLN A 71 17.90 10.03 -13.29
CA GLN A 71 17.68 8.88 -14.18
C GLN A 71 18.92 8.01 -14.31
N PHE A 72 20.10 8.61 -14.46
CA PHE A 72 21.36 7.88 -14.53
C PHE A 72 21.59 7.04 -13.26
N PHE A 73 21.53 7.67 -12.08
CA PHE A 73 21.68 6.96 -10.81
C PHE A 73 20.60 5.89 -10.59
N LEU A 74 19.36 6.14 -11.00
CA LEU A 74 18.27 5.17 -10.90
C LEU A 74 18.53 3.92 -11.74
N ILE A 75 19.04 4.09 -12.97
CA ILE A 75 19.38 2.95 -13.85
C ILE A 75 20.45 2.10 -13.17
N PHE A 76 21.58 2.68 -12.76
CA PHE A 76 22.63 1.94 -12.07
C PHE A 76 22.15 1.32 -10.77
N GLY A 77 21.37 2.05 -9.97
CA GLY A 77 20.82 1.57 -8.70
C GLY A 77 19.88 0.38 -8.88
N VAL A 78 18.93 0.44 -9.82
CA VAL A 78 17.97 -0.65 -10.06
C VAL A 78 18.66 -1.92 -10.57
N HIS A 79 19.61 -1.80 -11.50
CA HIS A 79 20.34 -2.96 -12.01
C HIS A 79 21.26 -3.54 -10.94
N SER A 80 21.99 -2.69 -10.20
CA SER A 80 22.88 -3.17 -9.15
C SER A 80 22.11 -3.84 -8.01
N TRP A 81 20.97 -3.27 -7.62
CA TRP A 81 20.10 -3.84 -6.60
C TRP A 81 19.54 -5.20 -7.04
N MET A 82 19.04 -5.29 -8.26
CA MET A 82 18.38 -6.51 -8.74
C MET A 82 19.36 -7.66 -8.97
N PHE A 83 20.56 -7.40 -9.51
CA PHE A 83 21.51 -8.44 -9.88
C PHE A 83 22.51 -8.79 -8.78
N PHE A 84 22.86 -7.87 -7.88
CA PHE A 84 23.85 -8.13 -6.83
C PHE A 84 23.22 -8.20 -5.44
N VAL A 85 22.46 -7.17 -5.04
CA VAL A 85 21.94 -7.07 -3.66
C VAL A 85 20.86 -8.11 -3.39
N LEU A 86 19.90 -8.27 -4.30
CA LEU A 86 18.78 -9.20 -4.08
C LEU A 86 19.25 -10.67 -4.00
N PRO A 87 20.11 -11.19 -4.91
CA PRO A 87 20.61 -12.56 -4.80
C PRO A 87 21.54 -12.77 -3.60
N TYR A 88 22.31 -11.74 -3.22
CA TYR A 88 23.16 -11.80 -2.02
C TYR A 88 22.34 -11.92 -0.73
N VAL A 89 21.21 -11.23 -0.64
CA VAL A 89 20.36 -11.23 0.56
C VAL A 89 19.40 -12.42 0.62
N THR A 90 18.86 -12.84 -0.52
CA THR A 90 17.84 -13.91 -0.57
C THR A 90 18.42 -15.29 -0.85
N GLU A 91 19.72 -15.40 -1.17
CA GLU A 91 20.42 -16.64 -1.56
C GLU A 91 19.74 -17.40 -2.70
N ARG A 92 18.96 -16.70 -3.52
CA ARG A 92 18.18 -17.27 -4.62
C ARG A 92 18.46 -16.52 -5.90
N GLU A 93 18.45 -17.25 -7.01
CA GLU A 93 18.53 -16.64 -8.32
C GLU A 93 17.27 -15.83 -8.64
N PHE A 94 17.45 -14.69 -9.32
CA PHE A 94 16.35 -13.85 -9.81
C PHE A 94 15.32 -14.61 -10.66
N SER A 95 15.73 -15.69 -11.34
CA SER A 95 14.83 -16.49 -12.18
C SER A 95 13.88 -17.38 -11.37
N ALA A 96 14.14 -17.62 -10.09
CA ALA A 96 13.38 -18.59 -9.30
C ALA A 96 11.95 -18.14 -8.99
N VAL A 97 11.71 -16.82 -8.85
CA VAL A 97 10.44 -16.28 -8.34
C VAL A 97 9.87 -15.19 -9.26
N THR A 98 8.55 -15.15 -9.39
CA THR A 98 7.84 -14.22 -10.29
C THR A 98 7.79 -12.75 -9.82
N PRO A 99 7.61 -12.43 -8.52
CA PRO A 99 7.44 -11.04 -8.09
C PRO A 99 8.64 -10.10 -8.41
N PRO A 100 9.91 -10.51 -8.22
CA PRO A 100 11.06 -9.70 -8.65
C PRO A 100 11.10 -9.45 -10.16
N LYS A 101 10.69 -10.43 -10.99
CA LYS A 101 10.60 -10.26 -12.46
C LYS A 101 9.57 -9.20 -12.85
N MET A 102 8.39 -9.29 -12.26
CA MET A 102 7.32 -8.31 -12.46
C MET A 102 7.72 -6.91 -11.99
N TRP A 103 8.38 -6.82 -10.84
CA TRP A 103 8.91 -5.57 -10.32
C TRP A 103 9.93 -4.95 -11.28
N TYR A 104 10.88 -5.75 -11.75
CA TYR A 104 11.93 -5.30 -12.67
C TYR A 104 11.34 -4.84 -14.00
N PHE A 105 10.43 -5.62 -14.58
CA PHE A 105 9.75 -5.25 -15.82
C PHE A 105 9.01 -3.90 -15.69
N LEU A 106 8.24 -3.71 -14.61
CA LEU A 106 7.54 -2.45 -14.35
C LEU A 106 8.51 -1.29 -14.14
N LYS A 107 9.67 -1.51 -13.50
CA LYS A 107 10.71 -0.48 -13.39
C LYS A 107 11.34 -0.16 -14.73
N CYS A 108 11.63 -1.13 -15.58
CA CYS A 108 12.13 -0.87 -16.94
C CYS A 108 11.14 -0.04 -17.77
N VAL A 109 9.84 -0.35 -17.70
CA VAL A 109 8.80 0.48 -18.33
C VAL A 109 8.79 1.89 -17.75
N ASN A 110 8.95 2.04 -16.43
CA ASN A 110 9.05 3.36 -15.80
C ASN A 110 10.25 4.15 -16.32
N LEU A 111 11.44 3.55 -16.35
CA LEU A 111 12.68 4.15 -16.84
C LEU A 111 12.57 4.55 -18.32
N LEU A 112 11.88 3.74 -19.15
CA LEU A 112 11.63 4.09 -20.55
C LEU A 112 10.70 5.31 -20.68
N LEU A 113 9.63 5.36 -19.88
CA LEU A 113 8.74 6.53 -19.84
C LEU A 113 9.47 7.77 -19.33
N ALA A 114 10.41 7.62 -18.39
CA ALA A 114 11.29 8.67 -17.91
C ALA A 114 12.16 9.23 -19.03
N ALA A 115 12.85 8.37 -19.77
CA ALA A 115 13.69 8.75 -20.89
C ALA A 115 12.87 9.47 -21.99
N LYS A 116 11.66 8.98 -22.27
CA LYS A 116 10.73 9.65 -23.19
C LYS A 116 10.35 11.05 -22.69
N GLN A 117 10.07 11.20 -21.40
CA GLN A 117 9.76 12.50 -20.80
C GLN A 117 10.94 13.47 -20.89
N ILE A 118 12.16 13.02 -20.61
CA ILE A 118 13.38 13.84 -20.72
C ILE A 118 13.57 14.30 -22.17
N ARG A 119 13.38 13.39 -23.14
CA ARG A 119 13.49 13.71 -24.57
C ARG A 119 12.45 14.73 -25.05
N SER A 120 11.21 14.60 -24.59
CA SER A 120 10.11 15.50 -25.00
C SER A 120 10.07 16.82 -24.22
N GLY A 121 10.79 16.92 -23.10
CA GLY A 121 10.78 18.09 -22.22
C GLY A 121 9.51 18.22 -21.37
N TYR A 122 9.50 19.22 -20.48
CA TYR A 122 8.36 19.50 -19.60
C TYR A 122 7.40 20.54 -20.22
N PRO A 123 6.08 20.34 -20.15
CA PRO A 123 5.11 21.33 -20.62
C PRO A 123 5.08 22.57 -19.71
N THR A 124 4.63 23.70 -20.23
CA THR A 124 4.57 24.97 -19.49
C THR A 124 3.51 24.93 -18.38
N ARG A 125 2.38 24.25 -18.59
CA ARG A 125 1.28 24.08 -17.61
C ARG A 125 1.29 22.67 -17.00
N ILE A 126 1.89 22.54 -15.82
CA ILE A 126 1.99 21.27 -15.08
C ILE A 126 1.03 21.18 -13.89
N LEU A 127 0.56 22.32 -13.37
CA LEU A 127 -0.34 22.37 -12.22
C LEU A 127 -1.73 21.90 -12.63
N GLY A 128 -2.26 20.93 -11.90
CA GLY A 128 -3.59 20.37 -12.09
C GLY A 128 -3.65 18.86 -11.84
N ASN A 129 -4.78 18.40 -11.31
CA ASN A 129 -5.02 16.97 -11.16
C ASN A 129 -5.37 16.34 -12.52
N CYS A 130 -4.76 15.20 -12.84
CA CYS A 130 -5.02 14.50 -14.10
C CYS A 130 -6.47 14.00 -14.17
N PHE A 131 -7.06 13.66 -13.03
CA PHE A 131 -8.44 13.17 -12.93
C PHE A 131 -9.48 14.26 -13.13
N THR A 132 -9.13 15.54 -12.91
CA THR A 132 -10.10 16.64 -12.92
C THR A 132 -10.19 17.39 -14.25
N LYS A 133 -9.56 16.86 -15.32
CA LYS A 133 -9.57 17.49 -16.66
C LYS A 133 -10.88 17.33 -17.43
N ARG A 134 -11.70 16.32 -17.13
CA ARG A 134 -12.98 16.04 -17.79
C ARG A 134 -14.04 15.76 -16.73
N TYR A 135 -15.28 16.22 -16.98
CA TYR A 135 -16.42 16.05 -16.07
C TYR A 135 -17.26 14.81 -16.36
N GLY A 136 -16.59 13.71 -16.72
CA GLY A 136 -17.25 12.44 -17.04
C GLY A 136 -17.47 11.57 -15.80
N ILE A 137 -18.37 10.57 -15.92
CA ILE A 137 -18.62 9.59 -14.86
C ILE A 137 -17.35 8.83 -14.47
N ALA A 138 -16.54 8.41 -15.46
CA ALA A 138 -15.27 7.73 -15.22
C ALA A 138 -14.27 8.59 -14.44
N ASN A 139 -14.19 9.89 -14.75
CA ASN A 139 -13.34 10.84 -14.03
C ASN A 139 -13.81 11.07 -12.59
N ASN A 140 -15.12 11.16 -12.37
CA ASN A 140 -15.69 11.27 -11.02
C ASN A 140 -15.32 10.06 -10.15
N TYR A 141 -15.55 8.84 -10.63
CA TYR A 141 -15.17 7.63 -9.89
C TYR A 141 -13.66 7.51 -9.69
N SER A 142 -12.84 7.89 -10.69
CA SER A 142 -11.38 7.89 -10.54
C SER A 142 -10.90 8.90 -9.49
N PHE A 143 -11.53 10.07 -9.41
CA PHE A 143 -11.22 11.07 -8.39
C PHE A 143 -11.62 10.61 -6.99
N LYS A 144 -12.80 9.99 -6.83
CA LYS A 144 -13.21 9.38 -5.56
C LYS A 144 -12.29 8.24 -5.14
N ALA A 145 -11.86 7.39 -6.08
CA ALA A 145 -10.88 6.34 -5.81
C ALA A 145 -9.52 6.92 -5.38
N PHE A 146 -9.08 8.01 -6.01
CA PHE A 146 -7.87 8.73 -5.61
C PHE A 146 -7.96 9.30 -4.19
N MET A 147 -9.11 9.86 -3.80
CA MET A 147 -9.36 10.36 -2.44
C MET A 147 -9.50 9.25 -1.39
N LEU A 148 -9.83 8.02 -1.79
CA LEU A 148 -9.95 6.87 -0.89
C LEU A 148 -8.58 6.32 -0.46
N VAL A 149 -7.53 6.53 -1.25
CA VAL A 149 -6.18 6.06 -0.91
C VAL A 149 -5.66 6.92 0.25
N PRO A 150 -5.35 6.31 1.42
CA PRO A 150 -4.92 7.06 2.59
C PRO A 150 -3.59 7.79 2.32
N PHE A 151 -3.46 9.00 2.85
CA PHE A 151 -2.27 9.86 2.76
C PHE A 151 -1.89 10.32 1.34
N LEU A 152 -2.46 9.75 0.29
CA LEU A 152 -2.07 10.06 -1.09
C LEU A 152 -2.46 11.49 -1.47
N PHE A 153 -3.65 11.95 -1.07
CA PHE A 153 -4.10 13.32 -1.30
C PHE A 153 -3.27 14.32 -0.50
N GLU A 154 -3.02 14.03 0.78
CA GLU A 154 -2.29 14.89 1.69
C GLU A 154 -0.83 15.06 1.25
N LEU A 155 -0.14 13.97 0.95
CA LEU A 155 1.24 13.99 0.47
C LEU A 155 1.35 14.72 -0.87
N ARG A 156 0.38 14.51 -1.77
CA ARG A 156 0.28 15.26 -3.02
C ARG A 156 0.19 16.75 -2.76
N THR A 157 -0.75 17.17 -1.92
CA THR A 157 -1.05 18.58 -1.66
C THR A 157 0.13 19.26 -0.97
N LEU A 158 0.79 18.59 -0.02
CA LEU A 158 2.02 19.06 0.61
C LEU A 158 3.15 19.25 -0.40
N MET A 159 3.41 18.24 -1.24
CA MET A 159 4.46 18.36 -2.26
C MET A 159 4.18 19.47 -3.27
N ASP A 160 2.93 19.56 -3.75
CA ASP A 160 2.52 20.58 -4.70
C ASP A 160 2.70 21.98 -4.07
N TRP A 161 2.42 22.16 -2.77
CA TRP A 161 2.69 23.41 -2.03
C TRP A 161 4.20 23.70 -1.87
N VAL A 162 4.99 22.73 -1.40
CA VAL A 162 6.44 22.91 -1.13
C VAL A 162 7.21 23.33 -2.38
N PHE A 163 6.89 22.76 -3.54
CA PHE A 163 7.65 22.98 -4.78
C PHE A 163 7.05 24.03 -5.72
N THR A 164 5.90 24.62 -5.38
CA THR A 164 5.28 25.70 -6.15
C THR A 164 5.57 27.04 -5.49
N ALA A 165 5.95 28.05 -6.30
CA ALA A 165 6.06 29.41 -5.82
C ALA A 165 4.65 29.97 -5.57
N THR A 166 4.21 30.00 -4.31
CA THR A 166 2.91 30.53 -3.87
C THR A 166 3.09 31.45 -2.66
N THR A 167 2.22 32.45 -2.54
CA THR A 167 2.16 33.34 -1.38
C THR A 167 1.22 32.82 -0.28
N MET A 168 0.45 31.76 -0.56
CA MET A 168 -0.50 31.18 0.38
C MET A 168 0.22 30.35 1.44
N SER A 169 -0.25 30.43 2.69
CA SER A 169 0.19 29.53 3.74
C SER A 169 -0.24 28.07 3.44
N MET A 170 0.44 27.11 4.08
CA MET A 170 0.13 25.68 3.88
C MET A 170 -1.34 25.34 4.16
N SER A 171 -1.91 25.90 5.23
CA SER A 171 -3.29 25.61 5.62
C SER A 171 -4.31 26.20 4.62
N GLU A 172 -4.03 27.38 4.06
CA GLU A 172 -4.86 27.99 3.01
C GLU A 172 -4.80 27.20 1.71
N TRP A 173 -3.60 26.71 1.35
CA TRP A 173 -3.44 25.85 0.18
C TRP A 173 -4.24 24.55 0.31
N PHE A 174 -4.20 23.91 1.48
CA PHE A 174 -5.03 22.75 1.78
C PHE A 174 -6.52 23.06 1.68
N LYS A 175 -6.98 24.17 2.25
CA LYS A 175 -8.39 24.61 2.13
C LYS A 175 -8.78 24.78 0.65
N LEU A 176 -7.93 25.39 -0.15
CA LEU A 176 -8.16 25.60 -1.58
C LEU A 176 -8.32 24.27 -2.33
N GLU A 177 -7.43 23.29 -2.11
CA GLU A 177 -7.51 21.98 -2.76
C GLU A 177 -8.74 21.17 -2.32
N VAL A 178 -9.13 21.25 -1.05
CA VAL A 178 -10.35 20.61 -0.54
C VAL A 178 -11.61 21.24 -1.15
N ILE A 179 -11.69 22.57 -1.21
CA ILE A 179 -12.80 23.28 -1.85
C ILE A 179 -12.88 22.93 -3.35
N PHE A 180 -11.73 22.91 -4.03
CA PHE A 180 -11.66 22.52 -5.44
C PHE A 180 -12.17 21.09 -5.67
N GLY A 181 -11.79 20.14 -4.81
CA GLY A 181 -12.29 18.77 -4.86
C GLY A 181 -13.82 18.69 -4.75
N ASN A 182 -14.41 19.41 -3.78
CA ASN A 182 -15.86 19.46 -3.59
C ASN A 182 -16.58 20.08 -4.81
N ILE A 183 -16.06 21.18 -5.35
CA ILE A 183 -16.62 21.81 -6.55
C ILE A 183 -16.53 20.89 -7.77
N PHE A 184 -15.42 20.16 -7.91
CA PHE A 184 -15.25 19.21 -9.01
C PHE A 184 -16.28 18.07 -8.95
N GLU A 185 -16.53 17.50 -7.77
CA GLU A 185 -17.55 16.47 -7.59
C GLU A 185 -18.95 16.99 -7.94
N LEU A 186 -19.33 18.16 -7.39
CA LEU A 186 -20.60 18.81 -7.70
C LEU A 186 -20.76 19.06 -9.20
N LYS A 187 -19.70 19.55 -9.87
CA LYS A 187 -19.73 19.78 -11.32
C LYS A 187 -19.95 18.48 -12.09
N CYS A 188 -19.29 17.38 -11.70
CA CYS A 188 -19.50 16.07 -12.32
C CYS A 188 -20.92 15.55 -12.10
N GLU A 189 -21.51 15.78 -10.93
CA GLU A 189 -22.90 15.40 -10.66
C GLU A 189 -23.89 16.19 -11.52
N ARG A 190 -23.69 17.51 -11.65
CA ARG A 190 -24.50 18.34 -12.56
C ARG A 190 -24.38 17.90 -14.01
N THR A 191 -23.18 17.61 -14.50
CA THR A 191 -22.99 17.08 -15.86
C THR A 191 -23.64 15.70 -16.04
N LYS A 192 -23.68 14.87 -14.99
CA LYS A 192 -24.39 13.58 -15.02
C LYS A 192 -25.91 13.80 -15.11
N GLU A 193 -26.46 14.74 -14.35
CA GLU A 193 -27.89 15.11 -14.39
C GLU A 193 -28.28 15.68 -15.77
N GLU A 194 -27.43 16.52 -16.36
CA GLU A 194 -27.65 17.10 -17.69
C GLU A 194 -27.61 16.04 -18.80
N ARG A 195 -26.66 15.10 -18.74
CA ARG A 195 -26.49 14.05 -19.76
C ARG A 195 -27.51 12.92 -19.63
N TYR A 196 -27.99 12.67 -18.42
CA TYR A 196 -28.98 11.64 -18.11
C TYR A 196 -30.13 12.26 -17.31
N PRO A 197 -30.96 13.10 -17.96
CA PRO A 197 -32.03 13.81 -17.28
C PRO A 197 -33.06 12.80 -16.76
N HIS A 198 -33.36 12.90 -15.47
CA HIS A 198 -34.47 12.19 -14.86
C HIS A 198 -35.70 13.07 -14.92
N LYS A 199 -36.83 12.56 -15.42
CA LYS A 199 -38.09 13.32 -15.46
C LYS A 199 -38.54 13.62 -14.03
N SER A 200 -38.84 14.88 -13.77
CA SER A 200 -39.34 15.30 -12.45
C SER A 200 -40.69 14.65 -12.18
N GLY A 201 -40.92 14.16 -10.95
CA GLY A 201 -42.16 13.51 -10.54
C GLY A 201 -42.29 12.01 -10.83
N GLU A 202 -41.38 11.41 -11.61
CA GLU A 202 -41.42 9.96 -11.88
C GLU A 202 -40.66 9.15 -10.80
N PRO A 203 -41.21 8.01 -10.34
CA PRO A 203 -40.54 7.16 -9.37
C PRO A 203 -39.26 6.55 -9.96
N ARG A 204 -38.16 6.56 -9.20
CA ARG A 204 -36.92 5.89 -9.59
C ARG A 204 -37.16 4.38 -9.75
N ARG A 205 -36.56 3.78 -10.79
CA ARG A 205 -36.64 2.33 -11.07
C ARG A 205 -36.31 1.49 -9.84
N GLN A 206 -37.24 0.64 -9.42
CA GLN A 206 -37.12 -0.17 -8.20
C GLN A 206 -35.86 -1.04 -8.19
N GLY A 207 -35.53 -1.68 -9.32
CA GLY A 207 -34.30 -2.49 -9.43
C GLY A 207 -33.01 -1.69 -9.14
N LEU A 208 -32.93 -0.43 -9.57
CA LEU A 208 -31.78 0.42 -9.28
C LEU A 208 -31.74 0.83 -7.79
N LYS A 209 -32.90 1.02 -7.16
CA LYS A 209 -33.00 1.27 -5.71
C LYS A 209 -32.50 0.07 -4.91
N TYR A 210 -32.96 -1.14 -5.24
CA TYR A 210 -32.52 -2.35 -4.54
C TYR A 210 -31.05 -2.65 -4.80
N LEU A 211 -30.53 -2.42 -6.01
CA LEU A 211 -29.11 -2.64 -6.29
C LEU A 211 -28.21 -1.65 -5.55
N LEU A 212 -28.48 -0.34 -5.63
CA LEU A 212 -27.65 0.68 -4.97
C LEU A 212 -27.86 0.74 -3.46
N GLY A 213 -29.10 0.65 -3.00
CA GLY A 213 -29.44 0.66 -1.57
C GLY A 213 -29.11 -0.67 -0.89
N GLY A 214 -29.47 -1.78 -1.53
CA GLY A 214 -29.22 -3.13 -1.01
C GLY A 214 -27.74 -3.48 -0.94
N SER A 215 -26.92 -3.07 -1.91
CA SER A 215 -25.46 -3.26 -1.83
C SER A 215 -24.84 -2.51 -0.64
N ARG A 216 -25.27 -1.27 -0.38
CA ARG A 216 -24.82 -0.50 0.79
C ARG A 216 -25.28 -1.13 2.10
N LEU A 217 -26.53 -1.58 2.16
CA LEU A 217 -27.08 -2.27 3.33
C LEU A 217 -26.30 -3.57 3.62
N LEU A 218 -26.08 -4.39 2.58
CA LEU A 218 -25.32 -5.63 2.70
C LEU A 218 -23.87 -5.36 3.14
N GLY A 219 -23.26 -4.29 2.64
CA GLY A 219 -21.93 -3.86 3.10
C GLY A 219 -21.88 -3.54 4.59
N ILE A 220 -22.88 -2.83 5.12
CA ILE A 220 -22.96 -2.53 6.56
C ILE A 220 -23.15 -3.82 7.38
N VAL A 221 -24.06 -4.69 6.95
CA VAL A 221 -24.27 -6.00 7.59
C VAL A 221 -22.97 -6.81 7.59
N ALA A 222 -22.26 -6.86 6.47
CA ALA A 222 -20.97 -7.54 6.39
C ALA A 222 -19.96 -6.95 7.37
N ILE A 223 -19.81 -5.63 7.49
CA ILE A 223 -18.86 -5.00 8.43
C ILE A 223 -19.16 -5.37 9.89
N ILE A 224 -20.43 -5.47 10.27
CA ILE A 224 -20.84 -5.81 11.64
C ILE A 224 -20.54 -7.29 11.95
N TRP A 225 -20.90 -8.19 11.02
CA TRP A 225 -20.84 -9.64 11.28
C TRP A 225 -19.52 -10.30 10.87
N PHE A 226 -18.79 -9.72 9.92
CA PHE A 226 -17.54 -10.30 9.40
C PHE A 226 -16.44 -10.49 10.46
N PRO A 227 -16.17 -9.53 11.38
CA PRO A 227 -15.19 -9.75 12.46
C PRO A 227 -15.59 -10.89 13.40
N LEU A 228 -16.89 -11.04 13.69
CA LEU A 228 -17.40 -12.11 14.54
C LEU A 228 -17.24 -13.47 13.86
N VAL A 229 -17.53 -13.55 12.56
CA VAL A 229 -17.36 -14.77 11.76
C VAL A 229 -15.87 -15.15 11.68
N LEU A 230 -14.97 -14.19 11.45
CA LEU A 230 -13.53 -14.46 11.45
C LEU A 230 -13.04 -14.97 12.80
N PHE A 231 -13.48 -14.36 13.91
CA PHE A 231 -13.11 -14.81 15.25
C PHE A 231 -13.62 -16.23 15.54
N ALA A 232 -14.85 -16.56 15.13
CA ALA A 232 -15.41 -17.89 15.31
C ALA A 232 -14.72 -18.97 14.46
N LEU A 233 -14.25 -18.62 13.26
CA LEU A 233 -13.53 -19.53 12.35
C LEU A 233 -12.04 -19.67 12.71
N GLY A 234 -11.44 -18.64 13.30
CA GLY A 234 -10.07 -18.64 13.77
C GLY A 234 -9.93 -19.49 15.03
N ASN A 235 -9.86 -20.81 14.87
CA ASN A 235 -9.63 -21.84 15.91
C ASN A 235 -8.31 -21.63 16.70
N THR A 236 -8.19 -20.51 17.41
CA THR A 236 -7.02 -20.10 18.21
C THR A 236 -7.35 -20.02 19.70
N VAL A 237 -8.59 -20.34 20.09
CA VAL A 237 -9.02 -20.31 21.48
C VAL A 237 -8.86 -21.69 22.11
N GLY A 238 -7.91 -21.80 23.04
CA GLY A 238 -7.86 -22.91 24.00
C GLY A 238 -7.08 -24.14 23.56
N MET A 239 -5.82 -23.96 23.11
CA MET A 239 -4.87 -25.08 23.19
C MET A 239 -4.65 -25.39 24.68
N PRO A 240 -5.00 -26.60 25.17
CA PRO A 240 -4.66 -26.97 26.53
C PRO A 240 -3.13 -26.94 26.65
N ASN A 241 -2.61 -26.19 27.62
CA ASN A 241 -1.18 -26.16 27.95
C ASN A 241 -0.93 -27.00 29.22
N PRO A 242 -0.97 -28.35 29.12
CA PRO A 242 -0.65 -29.18 30.26
C PRO A 242 0.83 -28.99 30.61
N PRO A 243 1.19 -28.86 31.90
CA PRO A 243 2.59 -28.77 32.30
C PRO A 243 3.33 -30.03 31.84
N LEU A 244 4.42 -29.83 31.10
CA LEU A 244 5.31 -30.91 30.64
C LEU A 244 6.13 -31.49 31.81
N GLN A 245 6.45 -30.63 32.78
CA GLN A 245 7.27 -30.93 33.93
C GLN A 245 6.72 -30.18 35.14
N VAL A 246 6.58 -30.88 36.25
CA VAL A 246 6.23 -30.32 37.55
C VAL A 246 7.35 -30.67 38.50
N GLU A 247 7.97 -29.64 39.07
CA GLU A 247 9.02 -29.79 40.07
C GLU A 247 8.47 -29.38 41.44
N VAL A 248 8.57 -30.28 42.42
CA VAL A 248 8.15 -30.03 43.80
C VAL A 248 9.38 -30.06 44.70
N THR A 249 9.68 -28.92 45.34
CA THR A 249 10.79 -28.77 46.28
C THR A 249 10.26 -28.40 47.67
N LEU A 250 10.60 -29.18 48.69
CA LEU A 250 10.33 -28.84 50.09
C LEU A 250 11.62 -28.37 50.76
N LYS A 251 11.56 -27.18 51.35
CA LYS A 251 12.66 -26.54 52.08
C LYS A 251 12.16 -25.93 53.38
N ILE A 252 13.00 -25.92 54.41
CA ILE A 252 12.74 -25.19 55.66
C ILE A 252 13.56 -23.91 55.59
N GLU A 253 12.87 -22.77 55.55
CA GLU A 253 13.46 -21.42 55.50
C GLU A 253 14.57 -21.26 54.45
N SER A 254 15.80 -21.01 54.90
CA SER A 254 16.99 -20.77 54.08
C SER A 254 17.93 -21.97 53.97
N TYR A 255 17.56 -23.11 54.57
CA TYR A 255 18.35 -24.34 54.49
C TYR A 255 18.16 -25.04 53.13
N GLU A 256 19.11 -25.91 52.79
CA GLU A 256 19.06 -26.69 51.56
C GLU A 256 17.78 -27.55 51.49
N PRO A 257 17.19 -27.73 50.30
CA PRO A 257 15.98 -28.50 50.12
C PRO A 257 16.24 -29.98 50.43
N PHE A 258 15.54 -30.53 51.42
CA PHE A 258 15.67 -31.93 51.83
C PHE A 258 14.83 -32.88 50.95
N PHE A 259 13.88 -32.35 50.17
CA PHE A 259 13.09 -33.14 49.24
C PHE A 259 12.90 -32.41 47.91
N ARG A 260 13.22 -33.10 46.82
CA ARG A 260 13.07 -32.63 45.44
C ARG A 260 12.50 -33.78 44.61
N SER A 261 11.34 -33.56 44.00
CA SER A 261 10.69 -34.53 43.12
C SER A 261 10.35 -33.91 41.77
N LEU A 262 10.60 -34.65 40.71
CA LEU A 262 10.36 -34.25 39.33
C LEU A 262 9.32 -35.17 38.69
N GLY A 263 8.17 -34.62 38.33
CA GLY A 263 7.15 -35.31 37.55
C GLY A 263 7.17 -34.85 36.10
N THR A 264 7.56 -35.72 35.17
CA THR A 264 7.54 -35.44 33.73
C THR A 264 6.41 -36.21 33.06
N LYS A 265 5.63 -35.54 32.20
CA LYS A 265 4.60 -36.20 31.39
C LYS A 265 5.26 -36.85 30.17
N PHE A 266 5.39 -38.18 30.16
CA PHE A 266 5.84 -38.92 28.98
C PHE A 266 4.74 -38.89 27.91
N SER A 267 4.95 -38.13 26.84
CA SER A 267 4.15 -38.21 25.63
C SER A 267 4.51 -39.50 24.89
N THR A 268 3.63 -40.50 24.94
CA THR A 268 3.73 -41.69 24.09
C THR A 268 3.44 -41.26 22.65
N MET A 269 4.46 -41.26 21.78
CA MET A 269 4.24 -41.17 20.33
C MET A 269 3.45 -42.41 19.87
N ARG A 270 2.24 -42.20 19.40
CA ARG A 270 1.53 -43.09 18.47
C ARG A 270 0.95 -42.24 17.35
#